data_AF-A0A6B4QPK0-F1
#
_entry.id   AF-A0A6B4QPK0-F1
#
_cell.length_a   1.000
_cell.length_b   1.000
_cell.length_c   1.000
_cell.angle_alpha   90.00
_cell.angle_beta   90.00
_cell.angle_gamma   90.00
#
_symmetry.space_group_name_H-M   'P 1'
#
loop_
_entity.id
_entity.type
_entity.pdbx_description
1 polymer ?
#
loop_
_entity_poly.entity_id
_entity_poly.type
_entity_poly.pdbx_seq_one_letter_code
_entity_poly.pdbx_strand_id
1 'polypeptide(L)'
;MNIKKIILIITAVIFSFNLISCDSLKDKMINKRLNKLNESSKIRDKRSKEVFEVLKNKDKEGLKKLFSISALKEAENIDESIDYVMNLLDGEITSIDGGEGPSSESSGGGAYVAEDTYEYTIITDKGAYLLFLIYISADTFNRENEGLYMFQLIKEEDKQTEYDGGNVIVCPGVYVPPSSKYTDIKFQDGAEIAGGFKFLKYAEDYSDGKFNIYATIQSDIAYGDVEVSFCFYDVSGKKIGSASQRSEDPVEAGGIFEVKLTASDYHNKDLNYEDIASCRFSGIYAR
;
A
#
# COMPACT_ATOMS: atom_id res chain seq x y z
N MET A 1 19.70 -79.65 5.35
CA MET A 1 19.89 -78.39 4.60
C MET A 1 21.30 -77.86 4.89
N ASN A 2 22.08 -77.51 3.87
CA ASN A 2 23.51 -77.20 4.03
C ASN A 2 23.69 -75.90 4.86
N ILE A 3 24.56 -75.90 5.88
CA ILE A 3 24.72 -74.77 6.83
C ILE A 3 24.94 -73.43 6.11
N LYS A 4 25.68 -73.44 4.99
CA LYS A 4 25.92 -72.25 4.16
C LYS A 4 24.63 -71.68 3.53
N LYS A 5 23.67 -72.55 3.16
CA LYS A 5 22.36 -72.14 2.63
C LYS A 5 21.46 -71.57 3.72
N ILE A 6 21.55 -72.10 4.95
CA ILE A 6 20.80 -71.58 6.10
C ILE A 6 21.28 -70.17 6.46
N ILE A 7 22.60 -69.94 6.51
CA ILE A 7 23.19 -68.63 6.80
C ILE A 7 22.77 -67.60 5.74
N LEU A 8 22.82 -67.95 4.45
CA LEU A 8 22.40 -67.06 3.37
C LEU A 8 20.93 -66.61 3.51
N ILE A 9 20.04 -67.54 3.86
CA ILE A 9 18.60 -67.25 4.03
C ILE A 9 18.38 -66.36 5.26
N ILE A 10 19.07 -66.62 6.37
CA ILE A 10 18.96 -65.80 7.58
C ILE A 10 19.48 -64.38 7.32
N THR A 11 20.62 -64.22 6.64
CA THR A 11 21.14 -62.89 6.28
C THR A 11 20.20 -62.14 5.35
N ALA A 12 19.58 -62.82 4.38
CA ALA A 12 18.60 -62.20 3.47
C ALA A 12 17.31 -61.75 4.20
N VAL A 13 16.84 -62.52 5.17
CA VAL A 13 15.67 -62.17 5.99
C VAL A 13 15.98 -61.00 6.94
N ILE A 14 17.16 -60.98 7.57
CA ILE A 14 17.55 -59.83 8.42
C ILE A 14 17.69 -58.55 7.57
N PHE A 15 18.19 -58.65 6.34
CA PHE A 15 18.29 -57.51 5.43
C PHE A 15 16.91 -56.98 5.00
N SER A 16 15.92 -57.84 4.80
CA SER A 16 14.55 -57.42 4.45
C SER A 16 13.77 -56.83 5.63
N PHE A 17 14.06 -57.24 6.88
CA PHE A 17 13.47 -56.62 8.08
C PHE A 17 13.95 -55.18 8.35
N ASN A 18 15.07 -54.75 7.76
CA ASN A 18 15.60 -53.38 7.90
C ASN A 18 14.97 -52.37 6.91
N LEU A 19 14.16 -52.82 5.94
CA LEU A 19 13.52 -51.94 4.95
C LEU A 19 12.11 -51.48 5.36
N ILE A 20 11.52 -52.04 6.42
CA ILE A 20 10.13 -51.79 6.85
C ILE A 20 10.02 -50.64 7.89
N SER A 21 11.15 -50.16 8.44
CA SER A 21 11.14 -49.09 9.46
C SER A 21 11.06 -47.65 8.92
N CYS A 22 11.05 -47.45 7.60
CA CYS A 22 11.00 -46.10 7.02
C CYS A 22 9.59 -45.58 6.74
N ASP A 23 8.56 -46.43 6.72
CA ASP A 23 7.21 -46.00 6.30
C ASP A 23 6.48 -45.24 7.41
N SER A 24 6.56 -45.67 8.68
CA SER A 24 5.85 -44.99 9.78
C SER A 24 6.33 -43.57 10.10
N LEU A 25 7.61 -43.25 9.83
CA LEU A 25 8.17 -41.91 9.99
C LEU A 25 7.81 -41.02 8.79
N LYS A 26 7.83 -41.57 7.58
CA LYS A 26 7.36 -40.88 6.37
C LYS A 26 5.87 -40.59 6.47
N ASP A 27 5.05 -41.54 6.91
CA ASP A 27 3.62 -41.35 7.10
C ASP A 27 3.33 -40.27 8.15
N LYS A 28 4.06 -40.25 9.27
CA LYS A 28 3.91 -39.17 10.26
C LYS A 28 4.32 -37.80 9.72
N MET A 29 5.40 -37.72 8.95
CA MET A 29 5.85 -36.47 8.32
C MET A 29 4.91 -36.00 7.22
N ILE A 30 4.41 -36.92 6.38
CA ILE A 30 3.43 -36.67 5.32
C ILE A 30 2.12 -36.20 5.94
N ASN A 31 1.59 -36.92 6.94
CA ASN A 31 0.35 -36.53 7.62
C ASN A 31 0.50 -35.18 8.35
N LYS A 32 1.66 -34.90 8.97
CA LYS A 32 1.93 -33.59 9.58
C LYS A 32 1.97 -32.47 8.54
N ARG A 33 2.59 -32.70 7.38
CA ARG A 33 2.62 -31.74 6.27
C ARG A 33 1.24 -31.52 5.65
N LEU A 34 0.49 -32.60 5.39
CA LEU A 34 -0.89 -32.55 4.89
C LEU A 34 -1.80 -31.79 5.86
N ASN A 35 -1.68 -32.03 7.17
CA ASN A 35 -2.44 -31.27 8.16
C ASN A 35 -2.05 -29.79 8.18
N LYS A 36 -0.76 -29.43 8.10
CA LYS A 36 -0.32 -28.02 8.00
C LYS A 36 -0.90 -27.36 6.75
N LEU A 37 -0.86 -28.05 5.60
CA LEU A 37 -1.41 -27.58 4.32
C LEU A 37 -2.93 -27.43 4.36
N ASN A 38 -3.64 -28.36 5.00
CA ASN A 38 -5.09 -28.30 5.16
C ASN A 38 -5.53 -27.19 6.13
N GLU A 39 -4.74 -26.89 7.16
CA GLU A 39 -5.03 -25.77 8.07
C GLU A 39 -4.72 -24.43 7.41
N SER A 40 -3.60 -24.31 6.69
CA SER A 40 -3.27 -23.09 5.94
C SER A 40 -4.31 -22.79 4.86
N SER A 41 -4.81 -23.81 4.15
CA SER A 41 -5.88 -23.62 3.15
C SER A 41 -7.19 -23.14 3.77
N LYS A 42 -7.61 -23.69 4.92
CA LYS A 42 -8.81 -23.23 5.63
C LYS A 42 -8.69 -21.79 6.12
N ILE A 43 -7.53 -21.41 6.66
CA ILE A 43 -7.26 -20.05 7.14
C ILE A 43 -7.34 -19.07 5.97
N ARG A 44 -6.73 -19.42 4.84
CA ARG A 44 -6.84 -18.65 3.59
C ARG A 44 -8.29 -18.50 3.16
N ASP A 45 -9.01 -19.60 3.00
CA ASP A 45 -10.41 -19.59 2.56
C ASP A 45 -11.30 -18.72 3.47
N LYS A 46 -11.01 -18.71 4.77
CA LYS A 46 -11.70 -17.87 5.75
C LYS A 46 -11.41 -16.39 5.51
N ARG A 47 -10.13 -15.99 5.41
CA ARG A 47 -9.72 -14.59 5.21
C ARG A 47 -10.27 -14.02 3.91
N SER A 48 -10.19 -14.79 2.82
CA SER A 48 -10.74 -14.39 1.52
C SER A 48 -12.24 -14.12 1.61
N LYS A 49 -12.98 -14.99 2.32
CA LYS A 49 -14.43 -14.80 2.55
C LYS A 49 -14.73 -13.57 3.39
N GLU A 50 -13.96 -13.33 4.45
CA GLU A 50 -14.13 -12.15 5.30
C GLU A 50 -13.91 -10.86 4.52
N VAL A 51 -12.82 -10.75 3.76
CA VAL A 51 -12.55 -9.58 2.89
C VAL A 51 -13.63 -9.41 1.83
N PHE A 52 -14.08 -10.50 1.22
CA PHE A 52 -15.15 -10.44 0.22
C PHE A 52 -16.47 -9.92 0.81
N GLU A 53 -16.89 -10.45 1.95
CA GLU A 53 -18.15 -10.04 2.57
C GLU A 53 -18.12 -8.58 3.00
N VAL A 54 -16.99 -8.06 3.51
CA VAL A 54 -16.91 -6.64 3.87
C VAL A 54 -16.97 -5.74 2.63
N LEU A 55 -16.34 -6.13 1.51
CA LEU A 55 -16.41 -5.36 0.26
C LEU A 55 -17.80 -5.40 -0.35
N LYS A 56 -18.41 -6.58 -0.42
CA LYS A 56 -19.76 -6.76 -0.96
C LYS A 56 -20.81 -5.95 -0.21
N ASN A 57 -20.71 -5.90 1.11
CA ASN A 57 -21.65 -5.17 1.96
C ASN A 57 -21.26 -3.70 2.18
N LYS A 58 -20.15 -3.24 1.58
CA LYS A 58 -19.53 -1.93 1.84
C LYS A 58 -19.37 -1.64 3.34
N ASP A 59 -19.00 -2.67 4.11
CA ASP A 59 -18.87 -2.62 5.58
C ASP A 59 -17.52 -2.04 5.99
N LYS A 60 -17.48 -0.72 6.14
CA LYS A 60 -16.28 0.05 6.55
C LYS A 60 -15.71 -0.43 7.88
N GLU A 61 -16.57 -0.64 8.88
CA GLU A 61 -16.17 -1.09 10.21
C GLU A 61 -15.69 -2.55 10.19
N GLY A 62 -16.34 -3.38 9.38
CA GLY A 62 -15.91 -4.75 9.12
C GLY A 62 -14.50 -4.79 8.53
N LEU A 63 -14.25 -4.00 7.48
CA LEU A 63 -12.92 -3.91 6.85
C LEU A 63 -11.86 -3.40 7.85
N LYS A 64 -12.17 -2.34 8.60
CA LYS A 64 -11.26 -1.79 9.62
C LYS A 64 -10.83 -2.83 10.66
N LYS A 65 -11.75 -3.72 11.08
CA LYS A 65 -11.49 -4.79 12.06
C LYS A 65 -10.58 -5.91 11.55
N LEU A 66 -10.37 -6.02 10.24
CA LEU A 66 -9.46 -7.02 9.69
C LEU A 66 -7.99 -6.62 9.89
N PHE A 67 -7.71 -5.32 10.03
CA PHE A 67 -6.36 -4.80 10.19
C PHE A 67 -5.73 -5.21 11.53
N SER A 68 -4.42 -5.42 11.49
CA SER A 68 -3.62 -5.60 12.69
C SER A 68 -3.58 -4.31 13.50
N ILE A 69 -3.36 -4.45 14.81
CA ILE A 69 -3.28 -3.29 15.72
C ILE A 69 -2.13 -2.37 15.30
N SER A 70 -0.99 -2.93 14.89
CA SER A 70 0.15 -2.14 14.42
C SER A 70 -0.18 -1.39 13.13
N ALA A 71 -0.82 -2.03 12.14
CA ALA A 71 -1.21 -1.37 10.91
C ALA A 71 -2.16 -0.19 11.17
N LEU A 72 -3.11 -0.36 12.10
CA LEU A 72 -4.01 0.72 12.50
C LEU A 72 -3.30 1.89 13.20
N LYS A 73 -2.23 1.63 13.98
CA LYS A 73 -1.45 2.66 14.67
C LYS A 73 -0.51 3.41 13.72
N GLU A 74 0.03 2.71 12.73
CA GLU A 74 1.01 3.25 11.78
C GLU A 74 0.35 3.94 10.58
N ALA A 75 -0.88 3.57 10.23
CA ALA A 75 -1.64 4.22 9.18
C ALA A 75 -2.01 5.66 9.57
N GLU A 76 -1.70 6.62 8.70
CA GLU A 76 -1.93 8.05 8.94
C GLU A 76 -3.43 8.40 9.05
N ASN A 77 -4.24 8.00 8.06
CA ASN A 77 -5.69 8.28 7.99
C ASN A 77 -6.48 7.04 7.58
N ILE A 78 -6.57 6.03 8.45
CA ILE A 78 -7.20 4.74 8.09
C ILE A 78 -8.68 4.88 7.66
N ASP A 79 -9.45 5.73 8.31
CA ASP A 79 -10.89 5.89 8.03
C ASP A 79 -11.14 6.52 6.65
N GLU A 80 -10.39 7.57 6.30
CA GLU A 80 -10.46 8.21 4.98
C GLU A 80 -10.01 7.26 3.87
N SER A 81 -8.96 6.46 4.11
CA SER A 81 -8.48 5.50 3.12
C SER A 81 -9.44 4.32 2.93
N ILE A 82 -10.18 3.91 3.97
CA ILE A 82 -11.27 2.93 3.83
C ILE A 82 -12.43 3.53 3.02
N ASP A 83 -12.75 4.81 3.25
CA ASP A 83 -13.76 5.52 2.45
C ASP A 83 -13.39 5.57 0.98
N TYR A 84 -12.11 5.82 0.66
CA TYR A 84 -11.58 5.73 -0.70
C TYR A 84 -11.88 4.37 -1.35
N VAL A 85 -11.57 3.26 -0.66
CA VAL A 85 -11.83 1.90 -1.16
C VAL A 85 -13.32 1.69 -1.47
N MET A 86 -14.21 2.12 -0.57
CA MET A 86 -15.66 1.93 -0.75
C MET A 86 -16.24 2.75 -1.91
N ASN A 87 -15.62 3.90 -2.20
CA ASN A 87 -15.97 4.78 -3.31
C ASN A 87 -15.37 4.33 -4.64
N LEU A 88 -14.17 3.74 -4.62
CA LEU A 88 -13.49 3.22 -5.81
C LEU A 88 -14.23 2.01 -6.40
N LEU A 89 -14.71 1.11 -5.53
CA LEU A 89 -15.46 -0.07 -5.94
C LEU A 89 -16.89 0.31 -6.37
N ASP A 90 -17.06 0.44 -7.68
CA ASP A 90 -18.33 0.75 -8.33
C ASP A 90 -18.99 -0.52 -8.88
N GLY A 91 -20.31 -0.56 -8.85
CA GLY A 91 -21.10 -1.72 -9.27
C GLY A 91 -21.24 -2.83 -8.22
N GLU A 92 -22.03 -3.85 -8.59
CA GLU A 92 -22.23 -5.07 -7.81
C GLU A 92 -21.16 -6.11 -8.18
N ILE A 93 -20.51 -6.71 -7.18
CA ILE A 93 -19.51 -7.77 -7.42
C ILE A 93 -20.20 -9.01 -7.99
N THR A 94 -19.79 -9.41 -9.20
CA THR A 94 -20.30 -10.59 -9.90
C THR A 94 -19.40 -11.81 -9.72
N SER A 95 -18.08 -11.62 -9.66
CA SER A 95 -17.13 -12.69 -9.41
C SER A 95 -15.82 -12.18 -8.81
N ILE A 96 -15.10 -13.09 -8.17
CA ILE A 96 -13.73 -12.90 -7.71
C ILE A 96 -12.92 -14.09 -8.16
N ASP A 97 -11.76 -13.83 -8.75
CA ASP A 97 -10.80 -14.83 -9.20
C ASP A 97 -9.42 -14.60 -8.56
N GLY A 98 -8.59 -15.63 -8.50
CA GLY A 98 -7.26 -15.60 -7.90
C GLY A 98 -7.21 -16.08 -6.44
N GLY A 99 -6.25 -15.53 -5.68
CA GLY A 99 -6.15 -15.77 -4.23
C GLY A 99 -4.97 -16.57 -3.73
N GLU A 100 -3.87 -16.62 -4.48
CA GLU A 100 -2.61 -17.20 -4.00
C GLU A 100 -1.44 -16.31 -4.36
N GLY A 101 -0.86 -15.66 -3.34
CA GLY A 101 0.44 -14.99 -3.43
C GLY A 101 1.49 -15.76 -2.63
N PRO A 102 2.78 -15.38 -2.74
CA PRO A 102 3.85 -15.97 -1.96
C PRO A 102 3.59 -15.85 -0.44
N SER A 103 3.89 -16.92 0.28
CA SER A 103 4.01 -16.93 1.73
C SER A 103 5.49 -16.88 2.13
N SER A 104 5.86 -16.02 3.07
CA SER A 104 7.21 -15.97 3.64
C SER A 104 7.19 -16.35 5.12
N GLU A 105 8.20 -17.10 5.54
CA GLU A 105 8.42 -17.44 6.95
C GLU A 105 9.86 -17.05 7.31
N SER A 106 10.05 -16.27 8.37
CA SER A 106 11.36 -15.94 8.92
C SER A 106 11.46 -16.38 10.37
N SER A 107 12.61 -16.91 10.76
CA SER A 107 12.87 -17.32 12.13
C SER A 107 14.31 -17.03 12.53
N GLY A 108 14.52 -16.33 13.64
CA GLY A 108 15.85 -15.96 14.13
C GLY A 108 15.79 -15.55 15.60
N GLY A 109 16.73 -16.04 16.41
CA GLY A 109 16.85 -15.66 17.82
C GLY A 109 15.63 -16.00 18.70
N GLY A 110 14.78 -16.96 18.29
CA GLY A 110 13.54 -17.32 18.99
C GLY A 110 12.29 -16.55 18.53
N ALA A 111 12.46 -15.56 17.64
CA ALA A 111 11.35 -14.89 16.95
C ALA A 111 10.96 -15.66 15.67
N TYR A 112 9.66 -15.65 15.37
CA TYR A 112 9.06 -16.24 14.17
C TYR A 112 8.03 -15.26 13.61
N VAL A 113 8.15 -14.96 12.32
CA VAL A 113 7.20 -14.12 11.56
C VAL A 113 6.76 -14.89 10.33
N ALA A 114 5.45 -14.94 10.09
CA ALA A 114 4.86 -15.50 8.88
C ALA A 114 4.00 -14.45 8.19
N GLU A 115 4.24 -14.25 6.91
CA GLU A 115 3.53 -13.30 6.05
C GLU A 115 2.91 -14.03 4.86
N ASP A 116 1.65 -13.73 4.56
CA ASP A 116 0.92 -14.25 3.42
C ASP A 116 0.46 -13.11 2.54
N THR A 117 0.75 -13.19 1.24
CA THR A 117 0.25 -12.24 0.25
C THR A 117 -0.89 -12.87 -0.56
N TYR A 118 -1.84 -12.03 -0.99
CA TYR A 118 -2.95 -12.48 -1.82
C TYR A 118 -3.22 -11.45 -2.93
N GLU A 119 -3.36 -11.93 -4.15
CA GLU A 119 -3.78 -11.15 -5.32
C GLU A 119 -5.10 -11.72 -5.84
N TYR A 120 -6.11 -10.86 -6.00
CA TYR A 120 -7.40 -11.20 -6.57
C TYR A 120 -7.77 -10.23 -7.69
N THR A 121 -8.55 -10.72 -8.65
CA THR A 121 -9.29 -9.89 -9.58
C THR A 121 -10.76 -9.88 -9.17
N ILE A 122 -11.28 -8.70 -8.83
CA ILE A 122 -12.70 -8.48 -8.53
C ILE A 122 -13.37 -7.97 -9.80
N ILE A 123 -14.43 -8.66 -10.23
CA ILE A 123 -15.25 -8.27 -11.38
C ILE A 123 -16.60 -7.80 -10.87
N THR A 124 -17.02 -6.63 -11.33
CA THR A 124 -18.33 -6.05 -11.08
C THR A 124 -19.13 -5.93 -12.38
N ASP A 125 -20.37 -5.48 -12.31
CA ASP A 125 -21.14 -5.12 -13.51
C ASP A 125 -20.64 -3.83 -14.19
N LYS A 126 -19.72 -3.08 -13.56
CA LYS A 126 -19.20 -1.79 -14.04
C LYS A 126 -17.72 -1.82 -14.46
N GLY A 127 -16.94 -2.76 -13.95
CA GLY A 127 -15.50 -2.81 -14.21
C GLY A 127 -14.79 -3.94 -13.47
N ALA A 128 -13.48 -4.01 -13.69
CA ALA A 128 -12.58 -4.98 -13.05
C ALA A 128 -11.55 -4.24 -12.19
N TYR A 129 -11.19 -4.87 -11.08
CA TYR A 129 -10.30 -4.31 -10.06
C TYR A 129 -9.27 -5.35 -9.63
N LEU A 130 -8.08 -4.89 -9.33
CA LEU A 130 -7.05 -5.67 -8.68
C LEU A 130 -7.10 -5.42 -7.17
N LEU A 131 -7.21 -6.49 -6.39
CA LEU A 131 -7.10 -6.46 -4.93
C LEU A 131 -5.81 -7.17 -4.51
N PHE A 132 -4.93 -6.46 -3.82
CA PHE A 132 -3.72 -7.00 -3.23
C PHE A 132 -3.72 -6.84 -1.71
N LEU A 133 -3.38 -7.90 -0.99
CA LEU A 133 -3.42 -7.97 0.46
C LEU A 133 -2.11 -8.55 1.00
N ILE A 134 -1.63 -7.99 2.12
CA ILE A 134 -0.56 -8.57 2.92
C ILE A 134 -1.09 -8.86 4.32
N TYR A 135 -1.03 -10.12 4.74
CA TYR A 135 -1.37 -10.57 6.08
C TYR A 135 -0.14 -11.00 6.84
N ILE A 136 -0.02 -10.57 8.10
CA ILE A 136 0.91 -11.18 9.04
C ILE A 136 0.14 -12.24 9.81
N SER A 137 0.44 -13.51 9.52
CA SER A 137 -0.25 -14.67 10.07
C SER A 137 0.21 -15.07 11.47
N ALA A 138 1.46 -14.77 11.78
CA ALA A 138 2.04 -15.03 13.08
C ALA A 138 3.22 -14.08 13.29
N ASP A 139 3.33 -13.51 14.48
CA ASP A 139 4.52 -12.79 14.92
C ASP A 139 4.73 -13.04 16.41
N THR A 140 5.73 -13.87 16.74
CA THR A 140 6.01 -14.23 18.13
C THR A 140 6.74 -13.15 18.90
N PHE A 141 7.26 -12.12 18.23
CA PHE A 141 7.92 -10.96 18.84
C PHE A 141 6.91 -9.86 19.15
N ASN A 142 6.02 -9.54 18.20
CA ASN A 142 4.96 -8.56 18.40
C ASN A 142 3.62 -9.08 17.86
N ARG A 143 2.79 -9.62 18.75
CA ARG A 143 1.45 -10.14 18.37
C ARG A 143 0.50 -9.06 17.85
N GLU A 144 0.76 -7.78 18.09
CA GLU A 144 -0.04 -6.69 17.52
C GLU A 144 0.10 -6.58 16.00
N ASN A 145 1.14 -7.18 15.43
CA ASN A 145 1.34 -7.26 13.99
C ASN A 145 0.39 -8.29 13.33
N GLU A 146 -0.12 -9.27 14.08
CA GLU A 146 -1.00 -10.32 13.53
C GLU A 146 -2.31 -9.72 12.99
N GLY A 147 -2.62 -9.96 11.71
CA GLY A 147 -3.78 -9.39 11.02
C GLY A 147 -3.46 -8.91 9.61
N LEU A 148 -4.42 -8.22 8.99
CA LEU A 148 -4.20 -7.55 7.71
C LEU A 148 -3.25 -6.37 7.93
N TYR A 149 -2.12 -6.38 7.23
CA TYR A 149 -1.13 -5.31 7.31
C TYR A 149 -1.37 -4.26 6.22
N MET A 150 -1.55 -4.71 4.98
CA MET A 150 -1.74 -3.84 3.81
C MET A 150 -2.96 -4.27 3.00
N PHE A 151 -3.74 -3.29 2.56
CA PHE A 151 -4.86 -3.46 1.65
C PHE A 151 -4.71 -2.52 0.45
N GLN A 152 -4.67 -3.04 -0.77
CA GLN A 152 -4.60 -2.25 -1.98
C GLN A 152 -5.71 -2.65 -2.93
N LEU A 153 -6.56 -1.69 -3.31
CA LEU A 153 -7.54 -1.84 -4.36
C LEU A 153 -7.27 -0.78 -5.43
N ILE A 154 -7.10 -1.22 -6.67
CA ILE A 154 -6.92 -0.36 -7.84
C ILE A 154 -7.81 -0.89 -8.97
N LYS A 155 -8.09 -0.05 -9.98
CA LYS A 155 -8.73 -0.56 -11.19
C LYS A 155 -7.73 -1.43 -11.95
N GLU A 156 -8.23 -2.44 -12.66
CA GLU A 156 -7.37 -3.33 -13.44
C GLU A 156 -6.58 -2.57 -14.52
N GLU A 157 -7.13 -1.49 -15.07
CA GLU A 157 -6.47 -0.62 -16.05
C GLU A 157 -5.23 0.10 -15.50
N ASP A 158 -5.18 0.35 -14.19
CA ASP A 158 -4.08 1.06 -13.51
C ASP A 158 -2.99 0.10 -12.99
N LYS A 159 -3.13 -1.21 -13.22
CA LYS A 159 -2.20 -2.24 -12.72
C LYS A 159 -0.74 -1.99 -13.09
N GLN A 160 -0.47 -1.48 -14.29
CA GLN A 160 0.91 -1.25 -14.74
C GLN A 160 1.60 -0.10 -14.02
N THR A 161 0.84 0.87 -13.52
CA THR A 161 1.36 2.09 -12.90
C THR A 161 1.28 2.05 -11.39
N GLU A 162 0.32 1.32 -10.81
CA GLU A 162 0.01 1.38 -9.39
C GLU A 162 0.25 0.05 -8.64
N TYR A 163 0.63 -1.03 -9.33
CA TYR A 163 0.91 -2.33 -8.71
C TYR A 163 2.30 -2.87 -9.08
N ASP A 164 3.06 -3.26 -8.06
CA ASP A 164 4.41 -3.81 -8.22
C ASP A 164 4.58 -5.20 -7.58
N GLY A 165 3.49 -5.83 -7.15
CA GLY A 165 3.53 -7.12 -6.46
C GLY A 165 3.96 -7.05 -4.99
N GLY A 166 3.97 -5.86 -4.37
CA GLY A 166 4.41 -5.67 -2.98
C GLY A 166 5.93 -5.67 -2.82
N ASN A 167 6.68 -5.31 -3.87
CA ASN A 167 8.15 -5.29 -3.83
C ASN A 167 8.72 -4.00 -3.24
N VAL A 168 8.14 -2.86 -3.63
CA VAL A 168 8.53 -1.50 -3.23
C VAL A 168 7.34 -0.80 -2.56
N ILE A 169 6.13 -1.03 -3.08
CA ILE A 169 4.88 -0.47 -2.55
C ILE A 169 4.38 -1.37 -1.43
N VAL A 170 4.83 -1.10 -0.21
CA VAL A 170 4.33 -1.73 1.02
C VAL A 170 4.03 -0.64 2.03
N CYS A 171 2.80 -0.61 2.53
CA CYS A 171 2.39 0.36 3.54
C CYS A 171 1.40 -0.24 4.55
N PRO A 172 1.46 0.19 5.82
CA PRO A 172 0.44 -0.17 6.80
C PRO A 172 -0.90 0.47 6.45
N GLY A 173 -1.98 -0.29 6.59
CA GLY A 173 -3.33 0.16 6.32
C GLY A 173 -3.72 0.02 4.84
N VAL A 174 -4.43 1.02 4.33
CA VAL A 174 -4.90 1.02 2.94
C VAL A 174 -3.93 1.82 2.07
N TYR A 175 -3.46 1.19 0.98
CA TYR A 175 -2.78 1.90 -0.10
C TYR A 175 -3.80 2.76 -0.83
N VAL A 176 -3.52 4.06 -0.84
CA VAL A 176 -4.22 5.04 -1.66
C VAL A 176 -3.17 5.56 -2.63
N PRO A 177 -3.28 5.23 -3.93
CA PRO A 177 -2.36 5.73 -4.94
C PRO A 177 -2.11 7.22 -4.78
N PRO A 178 -0.90 7.73 -5.01
CA PRO A 178 -0.63 9.16 -5.05
C PRO A 178 -1.74 9.91 -5.81
N SER A 179 -1.99 9.57 -7.07
CA SER A 179 -3.08 10.12 -7.91
C SER A 179 -4.44 10.22 -7.21
N SER A 180 -4.77 9.24 -6.36
CA SER A 180 -6.02 9.16 -5.59
C SER A 180 -5.98 9.79 -4.19
N LYS A 181 -4.80 9.94 -3.55
CA LYS A 181 -4.60 10.86 -2.42
C LYS A 181 -4.63 12.31 -2.89
N TYR A 182 -4.31 12.55 -4.16
CA TYR A 182 -4.18 13.88 -4.76
C TYR A 182 -5.40 14.33 -5.55
N THR A 183 -6.54 13.64 -5.43
CA THR A 183 -7.82 14.27 -5.77
C THR A 183 -8.42 15.09 -4.63
N ASP A 184 -7.88 15.01 -3.39
CA ASP A 184 -8.42 15.76 -2.24
C ASP A 184 -7.38 16.27 -1.20
N ILE A 185 -6.19 16.70 -1.63
CA ILE A 185 -5.69 17.99 -1.07
C ILE A 185 -5.86 19.03 -2.16
N LYS A 186 -7.11 19.27 -2.53
CA LYS A 186 -7.45 20.62 -2.95
C LYS A 186 -7.17 21.48 -1.73
N PHE A 187 -6.16 22.33 -1.76
CA PHE A 187 -6.23 23.54 -0.93
C PHE A 187 -7.56 24.18 -1.32
N GLN A 188 -8.56 24.06 -0.45
CA GLN A 188 -9.86 24.66 -0.71
C GLN A 188 -9.69 26.17 -0.61
N ASP A 189 -10.42 26.89 -1.45
CA ASP A 189 -10.58 28.33 -1.31
C ASP A 189 -10.89 28.65 0.17
N GLY A 190 -9.98 29.39 0.80
CA GLY A 190 -10.07 29.78 2.19
C GLY A 190 -9.23 28.98 3.19
N ALA A 191 -8.36 28.07 2.76
CA ALA A 191 -7.46 27.36 3.67
C ALA A 191 -6.46 28.32 4.36
N GLU A 192 -6.46 28.30 5.71
CA GLU A 192 -5.50 29.07 6.52
C GLU A 192 -4.15 28.34 6.57
N ILE A 193 -3.08 29.14 6.51
CA ILE A 193 -1.69 28.73 6.54
C ILE A 193 -1.04 29.39 7.76
N ALA A 194 -0.12 28.68 8.41
CA ALA A 194 0.67 29.24 9.50
C ALA A 194 1.34 30.57 9.08
N GLY A 195 1.38 31.54 10.00
CA GLY A 195 1.89 32.88 9.72
C GLY A 195 0.83 33.86 9.20
N GLY A 196 -0.46 33.60 9.42
CA GLY A 196 -1.51 34.55 9.02
C GLY A 196 -1.63 34.69 7.50
N PHE A 197 -1.31 33.64 6.76
CA PHE A 197 -1.59 33.58 5.33
C PHE A 197 -2.81 32.72 5.06
N LYS A 198 -3.50 32.99 3.96
CA LYS A 198 -4.69 32.25 3.54
C LYS A 198 -4.69 32.06 2.04
N PHE A 199 -4.87 30.84 1.58
CA PHE A 199 -5.15 30.60 0.17
C PHE A 199 -6.57 31.08 -0.13
N LEU A 200 -6.70 32.11 -0.97
CA LEU A 200 -7.99 32.50 -1.52
C LEU A 200 -8.39 31.62 -2.70
N LYS A 201 -7.40 31.18 -3.48
CA LYS A 201 -7.58 30.29 -4.63
C LYS A 201 -6.36 29.42 -4.86
N TYR A 202 -6.58 28.19 -5.30
CA TYR A 202 -5.52 27.27 -5.72
C TYR A 202 -5.96 26.44 -6.92
N ALA A 203 -5.06 26.27 -7.90
CA ALA A 203 -5.27 25.42 -9.05
C ALA A 203 -3.95 24.82 -9.56
N GLU A 204 -4.05 23.61 -10.09
CA GLU A 204 -3.00 22.92 -10.81
C GLU A 204 -3.45 22.73 -12.25
N ASP A 205 -2.53 22.91 -13.20
CA ASP A 205 -2.82 22.73 -14.62
C ASP A 205 -1.67 21.99 -15.30
N TYR A 206 -2.01 20.85 -15.90
CA TYR A 206 -1.10 20.08 -16.73
C TYR A 206 -1.44 20.31 -18.19
N SER A 207 -0.76 21.28 -18.80
CA SER A 207 -0.97 21.67 -20.20
C SER A 207 0.38 21.82 -20.90
N ASP A 208 0.41 21.52 -22.20
CA ASP A 208 1.60 21.72 -23.06
C ASP A 208 2.90 21.05 -22.53
N GLY A 209 2.77 19.91 -21.85
CA GLY A 209 3.90 19.17 -21.26
C GLY A 209 4.53 19.83 -20.04
N LYS A 210 3.78 20.72 -19.37
CA LYS A 210 4.22 21.46 -18.18
C LYS A 210 3.24 21.30 -17.05
N PHE A 211 3.77 21.19 -15.84
CA PHE A 211 2.99 21.27 -14.61
C PHE A 211 3.01 22.70 -14.09
N ASN A 212 1.85 23.35 -14.07
CA ASN A 212 1.68 24.74 -13.62
C ASN A 212 0.89 24.78 -12.31
N ILE A 213 1.28 25.70 -11.43
CA ILE A 213 0.60 26.01 -10.17
C ILE A 213 0.14 27.45 -10.22
N TYR A 214 -1.12 27.67 -9.88
CA TYR A 214 -1.73 28.97 -9.71
C TYR A 214 -2.29 29.09 -8.29
N ALA A 215 -1.88 30.10 -7.55
CA ALA A 215 -2.44 30.38 -6.24
C ALA A 215 -2.66 31.87 -6.01
N THR A 216 -3.72 32.20 -5.29
CA THR A 216 -3.98 33.54 -4.76
C THR A 216 -3.89 33.46 -3.26
N ILE A 217 -3.00 34.26 -2.66
CA ILE A 217 -2.72 34.21 -1.22
C ILE A 217 -2.99 35.58 -0.62
N GLN A 218 -3.74 35.62 0.48
CA GLN A 218 -3.91 36.79 1.32
C GLN A 218 -3.06 36.67 2.57
N SER A 219 -2.50 37.79 3.05
CA SER A 219 -1.89 37.86 4.38
C SER A 219 -2.72 38.75 5.30
N ASP A 220 -2.90 38.32 6.54
CA ASP A 220 -3.57 39.10 7.60
C ASP A 220 -2.61 40.08 8.29
N ILE A 221 -1.30 39.92 8.07
CA ILE A 221 -0.27 40.77 8.68
C ILE A 221 0.71 41.27 7.62
N ALA A 222 1.38 42.39 7.91
CA ALA A 222 2.37 42.93 6.99
C ALA A 222 3.66 42.10 7.08
N TYR A 223 4.10 41.63 5.92
CA TYR A 223 5.39 41.04 5.67
C TYR A 223 6.19 41.93 4.71
N GLY A 224 7.52 41.80 4.76
CA GLY A 224 8.38 42.36 3.73
C GLY A 224 8.27 41.53 2.46
N ASP A 225 9.43 41.13 1.95
CA ASP A 225 9.47 40.23 0.81
C ASP A 225 9.08 38.82 1.25
N VAL A 226 8.22 38.16 0.48
CA VAL A 226 7.74 36.82 0.79
C VAL A 226 8.15 35.85 -0.30
N GLU A 227 8.58 34.65 0.05
CA GLU A 227 8.85 33.56 -0.87
C GLU A 227 7.90 32.40 -0.62
N VAL A 228 7.19 31.97 -1.64
CA VAL A 228 6.28 30.81 -1.62
C VAL A 228 6.94 29.64 -2.30
N SER A 229 6.93 28.46 -1.69
CA SER A 229 7.60 27.28 -2.21
C SER A 229 6.68 26.07 -2.28
N PHE A 230 6.84 25.28 -3.33
CA PHE A 230 6.17 24.02 -3.58
C PHE A 230 7.19 22.92 -3.89
N CYS A 231 6.90 21.69 -3.46
CA CYS A 231 7.68 20.49 -3.77
C CYS A 231 6.91 19.58 -4.73
N PHE A 232 7.61 18.99 -5.69
CA PHE A 232 7.08 18.03 -6.66
C PHE A 232 7.54 16.62 -6.31
N TYR A 233 6.64 15.65 -6.47
CA TYR A 233 6.89 14.25 -6.14
C TYR A 233 6.50 13.35 -7.31
N ASP A 234 7.27 12.27 -7.48
CA ASP A 234 6.95 11.25 -8.48
C ASP A 234 5.86 10.29 -8.03
N VAL A 235 5.49 9.36 -8.92
CA VAL A 235 4.51 8.29 -8.67
C VAL A 235 4.89 7.36 -7.52
N SER A 236 6.17 7.32 -7.11
CA SER A 236 6.62 6.58 -5.93
C SER A 236 6.52 7.40 -4.63
N GLY A 237 6.12 8.67 -4.72
CA GLY A 237 6.08 9.62 -3.61
C GLY A 237 7.45 10.20 -3.25
N LYS A 238 8.48 9.97 -4.07
CA LYS A 238 9.81 10.54 -3.87
C LYS A 238 9.82 11.99 -4.36
N LYS A 239 10.42 12.90 -3.58
CA LYS A 239 10.61 14.29 -4.00
C LYS A 239 11.56 14.34 -5.20
N ILE A 240 11.09 14.90 -6.31
CA ILE A 240 11.85 15.03 -7.56
C ILE A 240 12.24 16.48 -7.87
N GLY A 241 11.55 17.45 -7.25
CA GLY A 241 11.84 18.87 -7.47
C GLY A 241 11.16 19.81 -6.49
N SER A 242 11.40 21.11 -6.69
CA SER A 242 10.67 22.19 -6.02
C SER A 242 10.72 23.47 -6.85
N ALA A 243 9.67 24.28 -6.77
CA ALA A 243 9.63 25.60 -7.37
C ALA A 243 9.25 26.63 -6.30
N SER A 244 9.83 27.82 -6.37
CA SER A 244 9.46 28.94 -5.50
C SER A 244 9.35 30.25 -6.26
N GLN A 245 8.45 31.11 -5.80
CA GLN A 245 8.23 32.44 -6.33
C GLN A 245 8.34 33.45 -5.19
N ARG A 246 9.04 34.55 -5.45
CA ARG A 246 9.07 35.71 -4.58
C ARG A 246 7.93 36.67 -4.92
N SER A 247 7.34 37.32 -3.92
CA SER A 247 6.47 38.46 -4.14
C SER A 247 7.24 39.55 -4.90
N GLU A 248 6.56 40.20 -5.85
CA GLU A 248 7.15 41.30 -6.62
C GLU A 248 7.33 42.54 -5.74
N ASP A 249 6.36 42.77 -4.85
CA ASP A 249 6.33 43.84 -3.87
C ASP A 249 6.24 43.28 -2.44
N PRO A 250 6.57 44.10 -1.42
CA PRO A 250 6.31 43.77 -0.02
C PRO A 250 4.83 43.47 0.24
N VAL A 251 4.55 42.43 1.03
CA VAL A 251 3.17 41.99 1.30
C VAL A 251 2.59 42.76 2.48
N GLU A 252 1.73 43.74 2.22
CA GLU A 252 1.07 44.49 3.30
C GLU A 252 -0.01 43.68 4.04
N ALA A 253 -0.42 44.14 5.22
CA ALA A 253 -1.52 43.53 5.98
C ALA A 253 -2.84 43.63 5.20
N GLY A 254 -3.53 42.51 5.03
CA GLY A 254 -4.70 42.37 4.15
C GLY A 254 -4.35 42.24 2.67
N GLY A 255 -3.08 42.32 2.30
CA GLY A 255 -2.57 42.28 0.94
C GLY A 255 -2.79 40.92 0.28
N ILE A 256 -3.05 40.94 -1.03
CA ILE A 256 -3.23 39.76 -1.86
C ILE A 256 -2.11 39.72 -2.88
N PHE A 257 -1.51 38.55 -3.08
CA PHE A 257 -0.52 38.35 -4.13
C PHE A 257 -0.75 37.03 -4.87
N GLU A 258 -0.35 37.01 -6.13
CA GLU A 258 -0.54 35.89 -7.05
C GLU A 258 0.75 35.09 -7.22
N VAL A 259 0.60 33.77 -7.15
CA VAL A 259 1.67 32.81 -7.40
C VAL A 259 1.35 32.10 -8.71
N LYS A 260 2.29 32.16 -9.65
CA LYS A 260 2.28 31.43 -10.90
C LYS A 260 3.63 30.74 -11.08
N LEU A 261 3.65 29.45 -10.79
CA LEU A 261 4.86 28.63 -10.85
C LEU A 261 4.75 27.57 -11.92
N THR A 262 5.80 27.39 -12.71
CA THR A 262 5.95 26.21 -13.57
C THR A 262 7.01 25.31 -12.96
N ALA A 263 6.76 24.00 -12.92
CA ALA A 263 7.77 23.03 -12.46
C ALA A 263 9.10 23.13 -13.24
N SER A 264 9.06 23.64 -14.48
CA SER A 264 10.25 23.85 -15.32
C SER A 264 11.16 25.00 -14.88
N ASP A 265 10.66 25.91 -14.04
CA ASP A 265 11.32 27.19 -13.83
C ASP A 265 12.47 27.08 -12.82
N TYR A 266 12.59 25.97 -12.07
CA TYR A 266 13.58 25.86 -10.99
C TYR A 266 14.29 24.48 -10.87
N HIS A 267 15.62 24.55 -11.06
CA HIS A 267 16.67 23.70 -10.49
C HIS A 267 16.63 22.17 -10.62
N ASN A 268 16.02 21.60 -11.66
CA ASN A 268 16.48 20.29 -12.15
C ASN A 268 16.21 20.14 -13.66
N LYS A 269 17.26 20.23 -14.50
CA LYS A 269 17.15 20.10 -15.96
C LYS A 269 16.77 18.68 -16.42
N ASP A 270 16.77 17.72 -15.50
CA ASP A 270 16.50 16.30 -15.74
C ASP A 270 15.14 15.85 -15.19
N LEU A 271 14.28 16.79 -14.76
CA LEU A 271 12.90 16.49 -14.39
C LEU A 271 12.08 16.19 -15.64
N ASN A 272 11.67 14.94 -15.82
CA ASN A 272 10.62 14.59 -16.77
C ASN A 272 9.27 14.94 -16.14
N TYR A 273 8.52 15.87 -16.74
CA TYR A 273 7.27 16.38 -16.17
C TYR A 273 6.15 15.34 -16.17
N GLU A 274 6.24 14.33 -17.04
CA GLU A 274 5.37 13.16 -17.02
C GLU A 274 5.54 12.34 -15.73
N ASP A 275 6.68 12.47 -15.06
CA ASP A 275 6.95 11.77 -13.81
C ASP A 275 6.34 12.52 -12.61
N ILE A 276 5.86 13.76 -12.76
CA ILE A 276 5.24 14.52 -11.67
C ILE A 276 3.85 13.95 -11.39
N ALA A 277 3.75 13.20 -10.29
CA ALA A 277 2.47 12.67 -9.83
C ALA A 277 1.74 13.65 -8.91
N SER A 278 2.48 14.55 -8.23
CA SER A 278 1.86 15.48 -7.29
C SER A 278 2.74 16.68 -6.94
N CYS A 279 2.07 17.70 -6.42
CA CYS A 279 2.67 18.90 -5.86
C CYS A 279 2.20 19.09 -4.41
N ARG A 280 3.08 19.60 -3.54
CA ARG A 280 2.74 19.98 -2.17
C ARG A 280 3.27 21.36 -1.84
N PHE A 281 2.46 22.18 -1.18
CA PHE A 281 2.92 23.40 -0.56
C PHE A 281 4.02 23.10 0.47
N SER A 282 5.19 23.69 0.30
CA SER A 282 6.35 23.46 1.16
C SER A 282 6.51 24.54 2.23
N GLY A 283 5.97 25.74 1.99
CA GLY A 283 6.05 26.83 2.94
C GLY A 283 5.97 28.21 2.30
N ILE A 284 5.71 29.20 3.17
CA ILE A 284 5.84 30.62 2.90
C ILE A 284 6.89 31.18 3.87
N TYR A 285 7.85 31.91 3.34
CA TYR A 285 8.98 32.45 4.10
C TYR A 285 9.03 33.96 3.93
N ALA A 286 8.92 34.69 5.04
CA ALA A 286 9.31 36.10 5.07
C ALA A 286 10.84 36.18 4.94
N ARG A 287 11.31 36.99 4.00
CA ARG A 287 12.73 37.20 3.69
C ARG A 287 13.19 38.58 4.15
#